data_AF-A0A814TEF6-F1
#
_entry.id   AF-A0A814TEF6-F1
#
_cell.length_a   1.000
_cell.length_b   1.000
_cell.length_c   1.000
_cell.angle_alpha   90.00
_cell.angle_beta   90.00
_cell.angle_gamma   90.00
#
_symmetry.space_group_name_H-M   'P 1'
#
loop_
_entity.id
_entity.type
_entity.pdbx_description
1 polymer ?
#
loop_
_entity_poly.entity_id
_entity_poly.type
_entity_poly.pdbx_seq_one_letter_code
_entity_poly.pdbx_strand_id
1 'polypeptide(L)'
;MNKTYAAFQASTSACRGQQVMTSHRKLPMKDNNEVINIASHIPAEADFLLVYSTMPGYYAWRNSLKGSWFIQALCDMLRDHGHEWDLLRILTKVNRRVGMDYYSNCSDPYMNQRQQIPVFV
;
A
#
# COMPACT_ATOMS: atom_id res chain seq x y z
N MET A 1 16.21 -7.93 29.98
CA MET A 1 15.62 -8.62 28.82
C MET A 1 14.28 -7.96 28.53
N ASN A 2 14.28 -6.82 27.81
CA ASN A 2 13.04 -6.10 27.51
C ASN A 2 12.65 -6.43 26.07
N LYS A 3 11.53 -7.13 25.94
CA LYS A 3 10.96 -7.56 24.67
C LYS A 3 10.47 -6.33 23.91
N THR A 4 11.13 -6.02 22.79
CA THR A 4 10.64 -5.07 21.79
C THR A 4 9.42 -5.69 21.13
N TYR A 5 8.23 -5.20 21.44
CA TYR A 5 7.03 -5.52 20.68
C TYR A 5 6.98 -4.58 19.48
N ALA A 6 7.51 -5.03 18.34
CA ALA A 6 7.11 -4.47 17.06
C ALA A 6 5.70 -5.01 16.76
N ALA A 7 4.67 -4.19 17.00
CA ALA A 7 3.32 -4.52 16.58
C ALA A 7 3.22 -4.31 15.07
N PHE A 8 3.60 -5.33 14.30
CA PHE A 8 3.39 -5.37 12.86
C PHE A 8 1.91 -5.69 12.60
N GLN A 9 1.05 -4.66 12.60
CA GLN A 9 -0.35 -4.83 12.20
C GLN A 9 -0.39 -4.96 10.66
N ALA A 10 -0.26 -6.21 10.20
CA ALA A 10 -0.32 -6.58 8.80
C ALA A 10 -1.66 -6.18 8.16
N SER A 11 -1.60 -5.08 7.41
CA SER A 11 -2.19 -4.88 6.09
C SER A 11 -3.61 -5.42 5.83
N THR A 12 -4.61 -4.53 5.84
CA THR A 12 -5.97 -4.89 5.41
C THR A 12 -6.02 -5.07 3.90
N SER A 13 -5.98 -6.34 3.45
CA SER A 13 -6.32 -6.73 2.08
C SER A 13 -7.83 -6.82 1.92
N ALA A 14 -8.50 -5.67 2.05
CA ALA A 14 -9.96 -5.55 1.95
C ALA A 14 -10.33 -4.34 1.08
N CYS A 15 -11.51 -4.40 0.47
CA CYS A 15 -12.09 -3.24 -0.23
C CYS A 15 -12.28 -2.08 0.75
N ARG A 16 -12.02 -0.85 0.30
CA ARG A 16 -12.23 0.36 1.11
C ARG A 16 -13.33 1.25 0.51
N GLY A 17 -14.13 0.70 -0.39
CA GLY A 17 -15.28 1.34 -1.02
C GLY A 17 -15.74 0.59 -2.28
N GLN A 18 -16.56 1.25 -3.09
CA GLN A 18 -17.23 0.68 -4.26
C GLN A 18 -16.80 1.32 -5.59
N GLN A 19 -15.75 2.15 -5.58
CA GLN A 19 -15.24 2.82 -6.78
C GLN A 19 -14.14 2.00 -7.46
N VAL A 20 -14.04 2.16 -8.77
CA VAL A 20 -13.05 1.50 -9.63
C VAL A 20 -11.99 2.52 -10.03
N MET A 21 -10.71 2.20 -9.88
CA MET A 21 -9.62 3.12 -10.19
C MET A 21 -9.40 3.22 -11.71
N THR A 22 -9.42 4.45 -12.23
CA THR A 22 -9.12 4.79 -13.62
C THR A 22 -7.86 5.67 -13.69
N SER A 23 -7.09 5.55 -14.77
CA SER A 23 -5.86 6.33 -14.97
C SER A 23 -6.18 7.82 -15.17
N HIS A 24 -5.96 8.64 -14.13
CA HIS A 24 -6.05 10.11 -14.21
C HIS A 24 -4.81 10.81 -13.63
N ARG A 25 -4.48 11.97 -14.22
CA ARG A 25 -3.22 12.73 -14.11
C ARG A 25 -3.05 13.40 -12.73
N LYS A 26 -1.79 13.54 -12.30
CA LYS A 26 -1.30 14.04 -10.99
C LYS A 26 -2.03 15.29 -10.45
N LEU A 27 -2.28 15.30 -9.14
CA LEU A 27 -2.63 16.48 -8.35
C LEU A 27 -1.35 17.09 -7.72
N PRO A 28 -1.24 18.43 -7.58
CA PRO A 28 -0.11 19.08 -6.92
C PRO A 28 -0.23 19.03 -5.39
N MET A 29 0.89 18.81 -4.70
CA MET A 29 1.02 18.99 -3.25
C MET A 29 1.46 20.42 -2.92
N LYS A 30 0.92 20.99 -1.84
CA LYS A 30 1.30 22.30 -1.29
C LYS A 30 2.09 22.07 0.00
N ASP A 31 3.26 22.67 0.08
CA ASP A 31 4.20 22.60 1.20
C ASP A 31 4.04 23.82 2.12
N ASN A 32 4.08 23.62 3.43
CA ASN A 32 4.13 24.68 4.43
C ASN A 32 5.08 24.22 5.55
N ASN A 33 6.24 24.88 5.65
CA ASN A 33 7.25 24.62 6.68
C ASN A 33 7.09 25.61 7.86
N GLU A 34 6.87 25.08 9.06
CA GLU A 34 7.21 25.75 10.32
C GLU A 34 7.97 24.77 11.21
N VAL A 35 9.10 25.24 11.77
CA VAL A 35 10.00 24.45 12.61
C VAL A 35 9.78 24.86 14.07
N ILE A 36 9.31 23.92 14.90
CA ILE A 36 9.23 24.10 16.36
C ILE A 36 10.16 23.09 17.02
N ASN A 37 11.08 23.58 17.85
CA ASN A 37 12.02 22.80 18.65
C ASN A 37 11.34 22.34 19.95
N ILE A 38 11.13 21.04 20.13
CA ILE A 38 10.45 20.47 21.32
C ILE A 38 11.29 19.30 21.85
N ALA A 39 11.52 19.32 23.17
CA ALA A 39 12.13 18.23 23.93
C ALA A 39 11.46 16.88 23.61
N SER A 40 12.28 15.82 23.49
CA SER A 40 11.90 14.52 22.94
C SER A 40 10.99 13.71 23.85
N HIS A 41 9.68 13.93 23.77
CA HIS A 41 8.68 12.95 24.17
C HIS A 41 8.22 12.19 22.93
N ILE A 42 8.45 10.87 22.89
CA ILE A 42 7.95 10.03 21.78
C ILE A 42 6.42 9.94 21.93
N PRO A 43 5.63 10.26 20.89
CA PRO A 43 4.18 10.07 20.91
C PRO A 43 3.81 8.59 21.11
N ALA A 44 2.65 8.31 21.74
CA ALA A 44 2.19 6.93 21.93
C ALA A 44 1.87 6.23 20.59
N GLU A 45 1.57 7.00 19.56
CA GLU A 45 1.26 6.58 18.19
C GLU A 45 2.48 6.68 17.26
N ALA A 46 3.69 6.76 17.79
CA ALA A 46 4.91 6.70 17.00
C ALA A 46 5.15 5.28 16.45
N ASP A 47 5.96 5.20 15.39
CA ASP A 47 6.44 3.95 14.80
C ASP A 47 5.36 3.01 14.20
N PHE A 48 4.16 3.54 13.90
CA PHE A 48 3.16 2.83 13.11
C PHE A 48 3.38 3.03 11.62
N LEU A 49 3.21 1.94 10.87
CA LEU A 49 3.15 1.95 9.41
C LEU A 49 1.90 1.20 8.98
N LEU A 50 0.96 1.90 8.36
CA LEU A 50 -0.29 1.32 7.91
C LEU A 50 -0.25 1.12 6.41
N VAL A 51 -0.38 -0.13 5.96
CA VAL A 51 -0.35 -0.48 4.54
C VAL A 51 -1.70 -1.00 4.08
N TYR A 52 -2.28 -0.32 3.10
CA TYR A 52 -3.56 -0.66 2.50
C TYR A 52 -3.36 -1.14 1.07
N SER A 53 -4.08 -2.19 0.69
CA SER A 53 -4.01 -2.73 -0.68
C SER A 53 -4.55 -1.77 -1.75
N THR A 54 -5.39 -0.80 -1.35
CA THR A 54 -6.01 0.18 -2.24
C THR A 54 -6.29 1.50 -1.52
N MET A 55 -6.49 2.57 -2.30
CA MET A 55 -6.87 3.90 -1.80
C MET A 55 -8.28 3.87 -1.17
N PRO A 56 -8.59 4.69 -0.14
CA PRO A 56 -9.94 4.81 0.39
C PRO A 56 -10.97 5.07 -0.73
N GLY A 57 -12.13 4.42 -0.67
CA GLY A 57 -13.17 4.52 -1.70
C GLY A 57 -13.07 3.49 -2.82
N TYR A 58 -11.92 2.83 -3.01
CA TYR A 58 -11.68 1.95 -4.15
C TYR A 58 -11.77 0.45 -3.83
N TYR A 59 -12.03 -0.34 -4.87
CA TYR A 59 -11.93 -1.80 -4.82
C TYR A 59 -10.48 -2.28 -4.66
N ALA A 60 -10.35 -3.45 -4.03
CA ALA A 60 -9.12 -4.22 -3.99
C ALA A 60 -9.32 -5.50 -4.81
N TRP A 61 -8.49 -5.70 -5.83
CA TRP A 61 -8.62 -6.80 -6.76
C TRP A 61 -7.99 -8.08 -6.23
N ARG A 62 -8.72 -9.18 -6.42
CA ARG A 62 -8.31 -10.53 -6.06
C ARG A 62 -8.58 -11.50 -7.20
N ASN A 63 -7.55 -12.27 -7.55
CA ASN A 63 -7.70 -13.45 -8.37
C ASN A 63 -8.16 -14.62 -7.48
N SER A 64 -9.18 -15.36 -7.91
CA SER A 64 -9.75 -16.47 -7.14
C SER A 64 -8.74 -17.59 -6.88
N LEU A 65 -7.80 -17.82 -7.80
CA LEU A 65 -6.80 -18.88 -7.73
C LEU A 65 -5.46 -18.39 -7.16
N LYS A 66 -4.99 -17.21 -7.57
CA LYS A 66 -3.65 -16.68 -7.24
C LYS A 66 -3.61 -15.75 -6.03
N GLY A 67 -4.78 -15.33 -5.52
CA GLY A 67 -4.87 -14.39 -4.40
C GLY A 67 -4.92 -12.92 -4.83
N SER A 68 -4.77 -11.98 -3.88
CA SER A 68 -4.82 -10.55 -4.18
C SER A 68 -3.53 -10.07 -4.86
N TRP A 69 -3.65 -9.08 -5.75
CA TRP A 69 -2.49 -8.55 -6.46
C TRP A 69 -1.47 -7.95 -5.51
N PHE A 70 -1.95 -7.21 -4.50
CA PHE A 70 -1.12 -6.61 -3.48
C PHE A 70 -0.32 -7.66 -2.67
N ILE A 71 -0.97 -8.72 -2.18
CA ILE A 71 -0.27 -9.74 -1.37
C ILE A 71 0.72 -10.54 -2.22
N GLN A 72 0.37 -10.87 -3.47
CA GLN A 72 1.30 -11.51 -4.40
C GLN A 72 2.57 -10.66 -4.57
N ALA A 73 2.41 -9.39 -4.92
CA ALA A 73 3.54 -8.48 -5.13
C ALA A 73 4.35 -8.26 -3.84
N LEU A 74 3.69 -8.15 -2.69
CA LEU A 74 4.35 -7.98 -1.39
C LEU A 74 5.17 -9.20 -0.99
N CYS A 75 4.58 -10.40 -1.07
CA CYS A 75 5.27 -11.64 -0.73
C CYS A 75 6.48 -11.88 -1.64
N ASP A 76 6.35 -11.61 -2.94
CA ASP A 76 7.47 -11.74 -3.87
C ASP A 76 8.60 -10.76 -3.54
N MET A 77 8.28 -9.48 -3.32
CA MET A 77 9.31 -8.47 -2.99
C MET A 77 9.98 -8.72 -1.63
N LEU A 78 9.23 -9.21 -0.64
CA LEU A 78 9.80 -9.60 0.65
C LEU A 78 10.68 -10.84 0.54
N ARG A 79 10.29 -11.83 -0.28
CA ARG A 79 11.08 -13.04 -0.52
C ARG A 79 12.41 -12.72 -1.19
N ASP A 80 12.38 -11.83 -2.19
CA ASP A 80 13.54 -11.56 -3.04
C ASP A 80 14.46 -10.48 -2.44
N HIS A 81 13.92 -9.52 -1.68
CA HIS A 81 14.66 -8.34 -1.22
C HIS A 81 14.53 -8.03 0.28
N GLY A 82 13.82 -8.86 1.06
CA GLY A 82 13.53 -8.60 2.47
C GLY A 82 14.75 -8.51 3.38
N HIS A 83 15.90 -9.05 2.97
CA HIS A 83 17.16 -8.99 3.71
C HIS A 83 18.09 -7.85 3.26
N GLU A 84 17.79 -7.21 2.13
CA GLU A 84 18.68 -6.23 1.51
C GLU A 84 18.10 -4.81 1.52
N TRP A 85 16.79 -4.68 1.44
CA TRP A 85 16.11 -3.39 1.28
C TRP A 85 15.30 -3.02 2.51
N ASP A 86 15.19 -1.72 2.78
CA ASP A 86 14.28 -1.20 3.78
C ASP A 86 12.81 -1.42 3.37
N LEU A 87 11.94 -1.49 4.37
CA LEU A 87 10.52 -1.81 4.15
C LEU A 87 9.81 -0.76 3.28
N LEU A 88 10.16 0.53 3.39
CA LEU A 88 9.54 1.58 2.58
C LEU A 88 9.94 1.48 1.11
N ARG A 89 11.19 1.11 0.83
CA ARG A 89 11.67 0.80 -0.52
C ARG A 89 10.96 -0.42 -1.09
N ILE A 90 10.79 -1.48 -0.29
CA ILE A 90 10.01 -2.66 -0.69
C ILE A 90 8.58 -2.26 -1.03
N LEU A 91 7.89 -1.53 -0.16
CA LEU A 91 6.51 -1.07 -0.38
C LEU A 91 6.38 -0.13 -1.59
N THR A 92 7.37 0.72 -1.84
CA THR A 92 7.43 1.56 -3.04
C THR A 92 7.51 0.73 -4.32
N LYS A 93 8.29 -0.36 -4.29
CA LYS A 93 8.40 -1.29 -5.43
C LYS A 93 7.14 -2.13 -5.60
N VAL A 94 6.50 -2.55 -4.50
CA VAL A 94 5.17 -3.17 -4.52
C VAL A 94 4.15 -2.24 -5.17
N ASN A 95 4.11 -0.96 -4.80
CA ASN A 95 3.21 0.02 -5.42
C ASN A 95 3.41 0.13 -6.92
N ARG A 96 4.66 0.21 -7.38
CA ARG A 96 4.98 0.24 -8.81
C ARG A 96 4.53 -1.04 -9.52
N ARG A 97 4.80 -2.21 -8.92
CA ARG A 97 4.44 -3.50 -9.50
C ARG A 97 2.92 -3.65 -9.64
N VAL A 98 2.17 -3.36 -8.58
CA VAL A 98 0.69 -3.43 -8.58
C VAL A 98 0.09 -2.43 -9.57
N GLY A 99 0.65 -1.22 -9.68
CA GLY A 99 0.15 -0.18 -10.57
C GLY A 99 0.41 -0.40 -12.06
N MET A 100 1.52 -1.08 -12.40
CA MET A 100 1.98 -1.19 -13.78
C MET A 100 1.78 -2.59 -14.37
N ASP A 101 1.83 -3.63 -13.55
CA ASP A 101 1.86 -5.02 -14.06
C ASP A 101 0.51 -5.73 -13.93
N TYR A 102 -0.45 -5.15 -13.19
CA TYR A 102 -1.74 -5.75 -12.93
C TYR A 102 -2.89 -4.95 -13.53
N TYR A 103 -3.78 -5.67 -14.22
CA TYR A 103 -5.01 -5.16 -14.80
C TYR A 103 -6.13 -6.18 -14.61
N SER A 104 -7.35 -5.71 -14.35
CA SER A 104 -8.49 -6.60 -14.23
C SER A 104 -8.87 -7.14 -15.59
N ASN A 105 -9.23 -8.42 -15.63
CA ASN A 105 -9.75 -9.07 -16.82
C ASN A 105 -11.09 -9.69 -16.46
N CYS A 106 -12.17 -8.98 -16.78
CA CYS A 106 -13.54 -9.34 -16.42
C CYS A 106 -14.43 -9.20 -17.66
N SER A 107 -15.44 -10.07 -17.77
CA SER A 107 -16.42 -9.99 -18.86
C SER A 107 -17.27 -8.72 -18.81
N ASP A 108 -17.49 -8.18 -17.60
CA ASP A 108 -18.17 -6.90 -17.40
C ASP A 108 -17.27 -5.75 -17.88
N PRO A 109 -17.67 -4.98 -18.92
CA PRO A 109 -16.90 -3.85 -19.43
C PRO A 109 -16.62 -2.78 -18.37
N TYR A 110 -17.49 -2.61 -17.37
CA TYR A 110 -17.29 -1.63 -16.30
C TYR A 110 -16.11 -2.03 -15.40
N MET A 111 -15.93 -3.32 -15.18
CA MET A 111 -14.90 -3.89 -14.30
C MET A 111 -13.64 -4.33 -15.05
N ASN A 112 -13.63 -4.30 -16.39
CA ASN A 112 -12.51 -4.73 -17.21
C ASN A 112 -11.41 -3.65 -17.36
N GLN A 113 -10.16 -4.06 -17.50
CA GLN A 113 -8.98 -3.18 -17.74
C GLN A 113 -8.77 -2.10 -16.66
N ARG A 114 -9.01 -2.46 -15.40
CA ARG A 114 -8.89 -1.55 -14.25
C ARG A 114 -7.63 -1.81 -13.48
N GLN A 115 -7.09 -0.75 -12.90
CA GLN A 115 -5.83 -0.77 -12.16
C GLN A 115 -6.09 -0.71 -10.64
N GLN A 116 -5.02 -0.87 -9.88
CA GLN A 116 -5.00 -0.73 -8.44
C GLN A 116 -3.70 -0.06 -8.01
N ILE A 117 -3.75 0.76 -6.96
CA ILE A 117 -2.57 1.32 -6.32
C ILE A 117 -2.69 1.12 -4.81
N PRO A 118 -1.77 0.38 -4.17
CA PRO A 118 -1.68 0.31 -2.73
C PRO A 118 -1.19 1.64 -2.14
N VAL A 119 -1.54 1.89 -0.89
CA VAL A 119 -1.21 3.12 -0.16
C VAL A 119 -0.63 2.74 1.19
N PHE A 120 0.48 3.35 1.56
CA PHE A 120 1.01 3.25 2.92
C PHE A 120 1.07 4.65 3.55
N VAL A 121 0.78 4.71 4.86
CA VAL A 121 0.77 5.92 5.70
C VAL A 121 1.67 5.67 6.90
#